data_AF-L9XUI9-F1
#
_entry.id   AF-L9XUI9-F1
#
_cell.length_a   1.000
_cell.length_b   1.000
_cell.length_c   1.000
_cell.angle_alpha   90.00
_cell.angle_beta   90.00
_cell.angle_gamma   90.00
#
_symmetry.space_group_name_H-M   'P 1'
#
loop_
_entity.id
_entity.type
_entity.pdbx_description
1 polymer ?
#
loop_
_entity_poly.entity_id
_entity_poly.type
_entity_poly.pdbx_seq_one_letter_code
_entity_poly.pdbx_strand_id
1 'polypeptide(L)'
;MLESATEPEPEATEPPPTRREAENVTAPRFGGTVVTIAGAVATGPDLLRLVAVPVFALVAYRDIETRRVSSTVWIPLALLGAVLLCWDARLAWAAGGNAWTYEFLIPTAISLGLVVPIAYLFWWFGGFGGADAKALLVLAVLFPTFPEYALGSWTFPLAGPTNVGTFSFTILTNAVLVGIALPLALAVRNAAAGRIAPVMFVGWPISWDRVPETHGRLLSTPAGLSRAGLDLDALRMYLRWRGLSLAELRDAPERYRNPATLPAEPNSPTDGAVAADSQTRSDGGALESVADNETPAAESESETRPADYDDPWGADAFLADIDGSAYGTTPETLREGLEVLADEETVWISPGTPFLVPVFVGLVIALVYGDLLLGTLF
;
A
#
# COMPACT_ATOMS: atom_id res chain seq x y z
N MET A 1 74.90 40.12 38.50
CA MET A 1 73.63 39.47 38.87
C MET A 1 72.94 39.18 37.54
N LEU A 2 73.07 37.97 36.97
CA LEU A 2 72.33 36.74 37.32
C LEU A 2 70.82 37.06 37.32
N GLU A 3 69.99 36.54 36.42
CA GLU A 3 69.78 35.12 36.17
C GLU A 3 69.41 34.78 34.71
N SER A 4 69.89 33.61 34.31
CA SER A 4 69.42 32.76 33.22
C SER A 4 68.38 31.80 33.80
N ALA A 5 67.25 31.61 33.10
CA ALA A 5 66.40 30.42 33.19
C ALA A 5 65.43 30.42 31.98
N THR A 6 65.68 29.60 30.96
CA THR A 6 65.07 28.27 30.72
C THR A 6 63.74 28.37 29.96
N GLU A 7 63.82 28.17 28.64
CA GLU A 7 62.67 27.76 27.80
C GLU A 7 62.18 26.36 28.20
N PRO A 8 60.88 26.08 28.11
CA PRO A 8 60.38 24.77 27.75
C PRO A 8 59.83 24.76 26.32
N GLU A 9 60.10 23.66 25.62
CA GLU A 9 59.67 23.31 24.26
C GLU A 9 58.16 23.48 23.99
N PRO A 10 57.76 23.66 22.72
CA PRO A 10 56.37 23.88 22.34
C PRO A 10 55.55 22.59 22.52
N GLU A 11 54.47 22.70 23.28
CA GLU A 11 53.37 21.74 23.27
C GLU A 11 52.84 21.67 21.83
N ALA A 12 52.90 20.47 21.24
CA ALA A 12 52.42 20.19 19.90
C ALA A 12 50.92 20.49 19.82
N THR A 13 50.60 21.72 19.42
CA THR A 13 49.27 22.12 19.01
C THR A 13 48.99 21.35 17.72
N GLU A 14 48.05 20.41 17.79
CA GLU A 14 47.42 19.83 16.61
C GLU A 14 47.11 20.97 15.63
N PRO A 15 47.46 20.83 14.34
CA PRO A 15 47.14 21.89 13.38
C PRO A 15 45.62 22.09 13.39
N PRO A 16 45.13 23.34 13.42
CA PRO A 16 43.69 23.59 13.29
C PRO A 16 43.22 22.92 12.00
N PRO A 17 42.03 22.27 11.99
CA PRO A 17 41.51 21.65 10.79
C PRO A 17 41.57 22.66 9.66
N THR A 18 42.20 22.26 8.55
CA THR A 18 42.42 23.16 7.43
C THR A 18 41.08 23.76 7.00
N ARG A 19 41.08 25.06 6.72
CA ARG A 19 39.91 25.91 6.41
C ARG A 19 38.89 25.30 5.42
N ARG A 20 39.28 24.29 4.65
CA ARG A 20 38.44 23.56 3.69
C ARG A 20 37.56 22.47 4.29
N GLU A 21 37.90 21.88 5.44
CA GLU A 21 37.04 20.88 6.10
C GLU A 21 35.88 21.53 6.88
N ALA A 22 36.09 22.76 7.34
CA ALA A 22 35.07 23.53 8.07
C ALA A 22 34.03 24.21 7.16
N GLU A 23 34.24 24.28 5.84
CA GLU A 23 33.37 25.01 4.90
C GLU A 23 32.14 24.22 4.44
N ASN A 24 32.07 22.90 4.70
CA ASN A 24 30.98 22.05 4.20
C ASN A 24 29.95 21.61 5.25
N VAL A 25 30.06 22.08 6.49
CA VAL A 25 28.99 21.86 7.47
C VAL A 25 28.01 23.01 7.33
N THR A 26 26.95 22.80 6.54
CA THR A 26 25.77 23.68 6.54
C THR A 26 25.39 23.94 7.99
N ALA A 27 25.25 25.21 8.37
CA ALA A 27 24.86 25.55 9.74
C ALA A 27 23.60 24.76 10.12
N PRO A 28 23.56 24.15 11.32
CA PRO A 28 22.42 23.34 11.70
C PRO A 28 21.12 24.11 11.57
N ARG A 29 20.12 23.42 11.03
CA ARG A 29 18.75 23.91 11.00
C ARG A 29 18.33 24.40 12.41
N PHE A 30 17.86 25.65 12.47
CA PHE A 30 17.51 26.38 13.70
C PHE A 30 18.63 26.52 14.76
N GLY A 31 19.90 26.35 14.39
CA GLY A 31 21.02 26.40 15.33
C GLY A 31 21.01 25.24 16.34
N GLY A 32 20.29 24.16 16.06
CA GLY A 32 20.18 22.99 16.93
C GLY A 32 21.50 22.22 17.08
N THR A 33 21.64 21.47 18.17
CA THR A 33 22.78 20.57 18.35
C THR A 33 22.80 19.53 17.24
N VAL A 34 23.91 19.49 16.52
CA VAL A 34 24.18 18.52 15.46
C VAL A 34 24.60 17.19 16.07
N VAL A 35 24.08 16.10 15.53
CA VAL A 35 24.46 14.73 15.90
C VAL A 35 25.09 14.07 14.68
N THR A 36 26.20 13.35 14.89
CA THR A 36 26.88 12.58 13.85
C THR A 36 26.64 11.09 14.06
N ILE A 37 26.03 10.40 13.08
CA ILE A 37 25.82 8.95 13.09
C ILE A 37 26.30 8.38 11.75
N ALA A 38 27.24 7.43 11.79
CA ALA A 38 27.75 6.74 10.60
C ALA A 38 28.20 7.69 9.46
N GLY A 39 28.77 8.85 9.80
CA GLY A 39 29.22 9.87 8.85
C GLY A 39 28.13 10.85 8.38
N ALA A 40 26.86 10.63 8.71
CA ALA A 40 25.78 11.57 8.48
C ALA A 40 25.67 12.57 9.64
N VAL A 41 25.50 13.84 9.31
CA VAL A 41 25.50 15.01 10.19
C VAL A 41 24.15 15.71 10.03
N ALA A 42 23.32 15.70 11.08
CA ALA A 42 21.97 16.28 11.05
C ALA A 42 21.51 16.70 12.45
N THR A 43 20.36 17.39 12.53
CA THR A 43 19.74 17.69 13.84
C THR A 43 19.19 16.42 14.49
N GLY A 44 19.12 16.41 15.82
CA GLY A 44 18.49 15.31 16.57
C GLY A 44 17.08 14.95 16.06
N PRO A 45 16.17 15.93 15.87
CA PRO A 45 14.85 15.68 15.30
C PRO A 45 14.90 15.03 13.90
N ASP A 46 15.77 15.51 13.01
CA ASP A 46 15.85 14.96 11.65
C ASP A 46 16.35 13.51 11.63
N LEU A 47 17.34 13.16 12.44
CA LEU A 47 17.77 11.76 12.56
C LEU A 47 16.65 10.84 13.06
N LEU A 48 15.85 11.30 14.03
CA LEU A 48 14.72 10.52 14.54
C LEU A 48 13.62 10.33 13.49
N ARG A 49 13.44 11.28 12.57
CA ARG A 49 12.50 11.16 11.45
C ARG A 49 12.86 10.03 10.48
N LEU A 50 14.13 9.63 10.40
CA LEU A 50 14.55 8.52 9.53
C LEU A 50 13.93 7.17 9.94
N VAL A 51 13.41 7.03 11.16
CA VAL A 51 12.58 5.88 11.58
C VAL A 51 11.35 5.71 10.67
N ALA A 52 10.86 6.79 10.05
CA ALA A 52 9.78 6.72 9.07
C ALA A 52 10.12 5.78 7.90
N VAL A 53 11.37 5.78 7.42
CA VAL A 53 11.78 5.03 6.22
C VAL A 53 11.54 3.52 6.37
N PRO A 54 12.11 2.82 7.39
CA PRO A 54 11.85 1.40 7.55
C PRO A 54 10.39 1.08 7.91
N VAL A 55 9.69 1.96 8.62
CA VAL A 55 8.27 1.72 8.94
C VAL A 55 7.39 1.84 7.70
N PHE A 56 7.58 2.86 6.88
CA PHE A 56 6.85 3.00 5.60
C PHE A 56 7.25 1.90 4.61
N ALA A 57 8.50 1.44 4.61
CA ALA A 57 8.91 0.28 3.81
C ALA A 57 8.15 -0.99 4.23
N LEU A 58 8.08 -1.27 5.55
CA LEU A 58 7.34 -2.42 6.09
C LEU A 58 5.84 -2.33 5.77
N VAL A 59 5.27 -1.14 5.91
CA VAL A 59 3.86 -0.90 5.63
C VAL A 59 3.55 -1.04 4.14
N ALA A 60 4.40 -0.51 3.26
CA ALA A 60 4.26 -0.67 1.81
C ALA A 60 4.41 -2.14 1.40
N TYR A 61 5.33 -2.89 2.01
CA TYR A 61 5.45 -4.34 1.80
C TYR A 61 4.18 -5.08 2.22
N ARG A 62 3.62 -4.79 3.41
CA ARG A 62 2.36 -5.39 3.86
C ARG A 62 1.17 -5.00 2.99
N ASP A 63 1.14 -3.78 2.46
CA ASP A 63 0.09 -3.33 1.54
C ASP A 63 0.12 -4.12 0.21
N ILE A 64 1.29 -4.61 -0.21
CA ILE A 64 1.42 -5.52 -1.36
C ILE A 64 1.00 -6.94 -1.00
N GLU A 65 1.52 -7.47 0.11
CA GLU A 65 1.38 -8.89 0.48
C GLU A 65 0.01 -9.24 1.04
N THR A 66 -0.48 -8.46 2.01
CA THR A 66 -1.70 -8.77 2.77
C THR A 66 -2.85 -7.79 2.52
N ARG A 67 -2.61 -6.71 1.76
CA ARG A 67 -3.58 -5.63 1.48
C ARG A 67 -4.17 -4.98 2.73
N ARG A 68 -3.52 -5.15 3.88
CA ARG A 68 -4.07 -4.77 5.18
C ARG A 68 -3.00 -4.18 6.06
N VAL A 69 -3.25 -2.96 6.52
CA VAL A 69 -2.35 -2.25 7.43
C VAL A 69 -3.08 -1.92 8.72
N SER A 70 -2.59 -2.48 9.82
CA SER A 70 -3.16 -2.25 11.14
C SER A 70 -3.08 -0.76 11.52
N SER A 71 -4.19 -0.24 12.05
CA SER A 71 -4.27 1.15 12.52
C SER A 71 -3.29 1.46 13.65
N THR A 72 -2.83 0.44 14.39
CA THR A 72 -1.92 0.60 15.53
C THR A 72 -0.53 1.07 15.11
N VAL A 73 -0.10 0.80 13.87
CA VAL A 73 1.23 1.21 13.37
C VAL A 73 1.38 2.72 13.32
N TRP A 74 0.29 3.46 13.10
CA TRP A 74 0.30 4.90 12.94
C TRP A 74 0.43 5.67 14.27
N ILE A 75 -0.04 5.09 15.38
CA ILE A 75 -0.04 5.73 16.70
C ILE A 75 1.37 6.12 17.19
N PRO A 76 2.37 5.20 17.23
CA PRO A 76 3.71 5.56 17.69
C PRO A 76 4.38 6.58 16.77
N LEU A 77 4.16 6.49 15.45
CA LEU A 77 4.69 7.47 14.49
C LEU A 77 4.05 8.85 14.67
N ALA A 78 2.74 8.92 14.90
CA ALA A 78 2.05 10.17 15.17
C ALA A 78 2.55 10.82 16.46
N LEU A 79 2.74 10.03 17.52
CA LEU A 79 3.30 10.50 18.78
C LEU A 79 4.73 11.01 18.60
N LEU A 80 5.58 10.25 17.91
CA LEU A 80 6.93 10.68 17.56
C LEU A 80 6.89 12.00 16.79
N GLY A 81 6.08 12.09 15.74
CA GLY A 81 5.91 13.30 14.94
C GLY A 81 5.52 14.51 15.78
N ALA A 82 4.55 14.36 16.69
CA ALA A 82 4.12 15.43 17.58
C ALA A 82 5.25 15.90 18.52
N VAL A 83 6.01 14.97 19.09
CA VAL A 83 7.16 15.28 19.94
C VAL A 83 8.24 16.03 19.16
N LEU A 84 8.58 15.55 17.96
CA LEU A 84 9.59 16.19 17.10
C LEU A 84 9.13 17.56 16.59
N LEU A 85 7.85 17.72 16.29
CA LEU A 85 7.26 19.01 15.93
C LEU A 85 7.40 20.03 17.07
N CYS A 86 7.11 19.63 18.31
CA CYS A 86 7.29 20.49 19.48
C CYS A 86 8.77 20.82 19.73
N TRP A 87 9.68 19.87 19.45
CA TRP A 87 11.12 20.10 19.53
C TRP A 87 11.56 21.16 18.52
N ASP A 88 11.21 20.99 17.24
CA ASP A 88 11.54 21.97 16.20
C ASP A 88 10.93 23.34 16.48
N ALA A 89 9.69 23.38 16.99
CA ALA A 89 9.05 24.64 17.40
C ALA A 89 9.90 25.39 18.43
N ARG A 90 10.42 24.67 19.44
CA ARG A 90 11.29 25.25 20.47
C ARG A 90 12.60 25.76 19.89
N LEU A 91 13.23 25.02 18.98
CA LEU A 91 14.48 25.43 18.34
C LEU A 91 14.26 26.67 17.46
N ALA A 92 13.24 26.64 16.59
CA ALA A 92 12.90 27.76 15.72
C ALA A 92 12.52 29.01 16.50
N TRP A 93 11.78 28.86 17.61
CA TRP A 93 11.45 29.96 18.52
C TRP A 93 12.70 30.58 19.15
N ALA A 94 13.65 29.75 19.58
CA ALA A 94 14.91 30.21 20.17
C ALA A 94 15.82 30.92 19.14
N ALA A 95 15.82 30.45 17.89
CA ALA A 95 16.53 31.10 16.79
C ALA A 95 15.90 32.45 16.40
N GLY A 96 14.58 32.58 16.53
CA GLY A 96 13.83 33.82 16.34
C GLY A 96 13.77 34.32 14.89
N GLY A 97 13.12 35.47 14.71
CA GLY A 97 13.04 36.16 13.42
C GLY A 97 12.51 35.29 12.27
N ASN A 98 13.30 35.15 11.21
CA ASN A 98 12.92 34.42 10.00
C ASN A 98 12.79 32.91 10.23
N ALA A 99 13.61 32.33 11.12
CA ALA A 99 13.59 30.90 11.42
C ALA A 99 12.24 30.46 12.01
N TRP A 100 11.69 31.24 12.94
CA TRP A 100 10.37 30.96 13.50
C TRP A 100 9.26 31.08 12.45
N THR A 101 9.23 32.20 11.71
CA THR A 101 8.08 32.52 10.84
C THR A 101 8.12 31.75 9.53
N TYR A 102 9.22 31.86 8.78
CA TYR A 102 9.30 31.41 7.38
C TYR A 102 9.82 29.98 7.24
N GLU A 103 10.69 29.53 8.14
CA GLU A 103 11.28 28.18 8.07
C GLU A 103 10.51 27.14 8.91
N PHE A 104 9.73 27.58 9.92
CA PHE A 104 8.94 26.69 10.77
C PHE A 104 7.44 26.92 10.67
N LEU A 105 6.94 28.09 11.08
CA LEU A 105 5.51 28.33 11.30
C LEU A 105 4.71 28.24 10.00
N ILE A 106 5.12 28.96 8.95
CA ILE A 106 4.41 28.96 7.67
C ILE A 106 4.39 27.56 7.04
N PRO A 107 5.54 26.86 6.85
CA PRO A 107 5.50 25.53 6.24
C PRO A 107 4.75 24.50 7.08
N THR A 108 4.83 24.58 8.41
CA THR A 108 4.05 23.73 9.32
C THR A 108 2.56 24.01 9.20
N ALA A 109 2.16 25.28 9.16
CA ALA A 109 0.77 25.67 8.98
C ALA A 109 0.22 25.20 7.63
N ILE A 110 1.03 25.25 6.57
CA ILE A 110 0.66 24.69 5.27
C ILE A 110 0.60 23.16 5.33
N SER A 111 1.58 22.49 5.96
CA SER A 111 1.57 21.03 6.12
C SER A 111 0.29 20.55 6.78
N LEU A 112 0.00 21.08 7.97
CA LEU A 112 -1.16 20.68 8.76
C LEU A 112 -2.47 21.24 8.19
N GLY A 113 -2.46 22.44 7.63
CA GLY A 113 -3.64 23.10 7.08
C GLY A 113 -4.05 22.65 5.69
N LEU A 114 -3.15 22.02 4.92
CA LEU A 114 -3.42 21.55 3.57
C LEU A 114 -3.44 20.01 3.50
N VAL A 115 -2.38 19.34 3.96
CA VAL A 115 -2.22 17.89 3.78
C VAL A 115 -3.27 17.12 4.59
N VAL A 116 -3.55 17.54 5.83
CA VAL A 116 -4.56 16.90 6.69
C VAL A 116 -5.98 17.04 6.10
N PRO A 117 -6.46 18.24 5.70
CA PRO A 117 -7.75 18.35 5.05
C PRO A 117 -7.84 17.60 3.73
N ILE A 118 -6.79 17.62 2.89
CA ILE A 118 -6.75 16.82 1.66
C ILE A 118 -6.89 15.33 1.99
N ALA A 119 -6.14 14.84 2.97
CA ALA A 119 -6.19 13.44 3.39
C ALA A 119 -7.61 13.04 3.83
N TYR A 120 -8.26 13.89 4.63
CA TYR A 120 -9.63 13.65 5.08
C TYR A 120 -10.65 13.73 3.94
N LEU A 121 -10.50 14.69 3.01
CA LEU A 121 -11.41 14.88 1.89
C LEU A 121 -11.43 13.68 0.96
N PHE A 122 -10.24 13.17 0.59
CA PHE A 122 -10.14 11.99 -0.25
C PHE A 122 -10.68 10.74 0.46
N TRP A 123 -10.44 10.58 1.76
CA TRP A 123 -11.06 9.49 2.53
C TRP A 123 -12.60 9.61 2.56
N TRP A 124 -13.13 10.81 2.77
CA TRP A 124 -14.57 11.07 2.81
C TRP A 124 -15.27 10.78 1.48
N PHE A 125 -14.63 11.12 0.35
CA PHE A 125 -15.14 10.77 -0.98
C PHE A 125 -14.86 9.32 -1.40
N GLY A 126 -14.28 8.50 -0.53
CA GLY A 126 -13.97 7.09 -0.83
C GLY A 126 -12.81 6.90 -1.81
N GLY A 127 -11.96 7.92 -1.99
CA GLY A 127 -10.82 7.89 -2.91
C GLY A 127 -9.65 7.00 -2.44
N PHE A 128 -9.52 6.75 -1.14
CA PHE A 128 -8.58 5.77 -0.57
C PHE A 128 -9.00 5.31 0.82
N GLY A 129 -8.34 4.27 1.35
CA GLY A 129 -8.69 3.64 2.61
C GLY A 129 -8.32 4.45 3.85
N GLY A 130 -8.87 4.06 5.01
CA GLY A 130 -8.57 4.75 6.27
C GLY A 130 -7.10 4.66 6.70
N ALA A 131 -6.37 3.62 6.27
CA ALA A 131 -4.93 3.50 6.52
C ALA A 131 -4.13 4.55 5.74
N ASP A 132 -4.53 4.82 4.49
CA ASP A 132 -3.89 5.80 3.61
C ASP A 132 -4.05 7.22 4.15
N ALA A 133 -5.26 7.57 4.60
CA ALA A 133 -5.52 8.82 5.29
C ALA A 133 -4.58 8.98 6.50
N LYS A 134 -4.48 7.96 7.37
CA LYS A 134 -3.62 8.00 8.55
C LYS A 134 -2.14 8.14 8.20
N ALA A 135 -1.68 7.51 7.12
CA ALA A 135 -0.33 7.65 6.63
C ALA A 135 -0.01 9.11 6.27
N LEU A 136 -0.90 9.77 5.52
CA LEU A 136 -0.74 11.18 5.14
C LEU A 136 -0.80 12.11 6.35
N LEU A 137 -1.69 11.85 7.31
CA LEU A 137 -1.75 12.61 8.57
C LEU A 137 -0.44 12.51 9.35
N VAL A 138 0.11 11.29 9.46
CA VAL A 138 1.40 11.05 10.12
C VAL A 138 2.51 11.80 9.41
N LEU A 139 2.59 11.75 8.07
CA LEU A 139 3.61 12.47 7.31
C LEU A 139 3.49 13.98 7.46
N ALA A 140 2.27 14.53 7.53
CA ALA A 140 2.05 15.96 7.73
C ALA A 140 2.62 16.47 9.07
N VAL A 141 2.51 15.66 10.13
CA VAL A 141 3.03 15.99 11.46
C VAL A 141 4.51 15.65 11.59
N LEU A 142 4.94 14.53 11.01
CA LEU A 142 6.31 14.03 11.12
C LEU A 142 7.29 14.83 10.27
N PHE A 143 6.86 15.28 9.08
CA PHE A 143 7.67 16.08 8.16
C PHE A 143 6.97 17.38 7.73
N PRO A 144 6.73 18.33 8.65
CA PRO A 144 6.07 19.59 8.33
C PRO A 144 6.95 20.53 7.50
N THR A 145 8.27 20.29 7.51
CA THR A 145 9.32 21.19 7.03
C THR A 145 10.52 20.37 6.51
N PHE A 146 11.38 20.96 5.67
CA PHE A 146 12.50 20.25 5.04
C PHE A 146 13.57 19.77 6.04
N PRO A 147 13.82 18.46 6.16
CA PRO A 147 14.97 17.95 6.92
C PRO A 147 16.26 18.17 6.14
N GLU A 148 17.39 18.21 6.84
CA GLU A 148 18.72 18.31 6.22
C GLU A 148 19.66 17.23 6.78
N TYR A 149 20.31 16.50 5.88
CA TYR A 149 21.29 15.47 6.20
C TYR A 149 22.57 15.68 5.41
N ALA A 150 23.65 16.10 6.08
CA ALA A 150 24.96 16.24 5.45
C ALA A 150 25.73 14.92 5.55
N LEU A 151 26.24 14.42 4.42
CA LEU A 151 27.04 13.21 4.30
C LEU A 151 28.28 13.49 3.44
N GLY A 152 29.41 13.75 4.10
CA GLY A 152 30.63 14.20 3.42
C GLY A 152 30.43 15.55 2.73
N SER A 153 30.56 15.59 1.40
CA SER A 153 30.35 16.79 0.59
C SER A 153 28.92 16.96 0.07
N TRP A 154 28.02 16.03 0.40
CA TRP A 154 26.65 16.03 -0.10
C TRP A 154 25.68 16.41 1.01
N THR A 155 24.66 17.19 0.67
CA THR A 155 23.56 17.51 1.58
C THR A 155 22.26 17.02 0.95
N PHE A 156 21.51 16.24 1.72
CA PHE A 156 20.25 15.64 1.32
C PHE A 156 19.07 16.33 2.03
N PRO A 157 17.96 16.60 1.33
CA PRO A 157 17.70 16.30 -0.09
C PRO A 157 18.55 17.15 -1.07
N LEU A 158 18.98 16.56 -2.19
CA LEU A 158 19.93 17.16 -3.14
C LEU A 158 19.44 18.46 -3.80
N ALA A 159 18.15 18.55 -4.14
CA ALA A 159 17.53 19.71 -4.78
C ALA A 159 17.22 20.85 -3.80
N GLY A 160 17.51 20.67 -2.51
CA GLY A 160 17.24 21.65 -1.46
C GLY A 160 15.74 21.93 -1.24
N PRO A 161 15.42 22.92 -0.36
CA PRO A 161 14.04 23.29 -0.07
C PRO A 161 13.33 23.99 -1.24
N THR A 162 12.04 23.71 -1.40
CA THR A 162 11.18 24.47 -2.33
C THR A 162 10.77 25.81 -1.71
N ASN A 163 10.26 26.75 -2.52
CA ASN A 163 9.75 28.04 -2.03
C ASN A 163 8.64 27.92 -0.98
N VAL A 164 7.90 26.79 -0.96
CA VAL A 164 6.84 26.53 0.00
C VAL A 164 7.41 25.99 1.32
N GLY A 165 8.58 25.34 1.29
CA GLY A 165 9.27 24.82 2.48
C GLY A 165 8.55 23.67 3.19
N THR A 166 7.44 23.15 2.64
CA THR A 166 6.63 22.10 3.26
C THR A 166 7.01 20.72 2.72
N PHE A 167 7.73 19.93 3.52
CA PHE A 167 8.26 18.64 3.05
C PHE A 167 7.18 17.57 2.85
N SER A 168 6.16 17.52 3.70
CA SER A 168 5.01 16.62 3.53
C SER A 168 4.30 16.81 2.19
N PHE A 169 4.25 18.06 1.69
CA PHE A 169 3.70 18.38 0.39
C PHE A 169 4.59 17.81 -0.73
N THR A 170 5.91 17.94 -0.62
CA THR A 170 6.87 17.31 -1.55
C THR A 170 6.76 15.79 -1.56
N ILE A 171 6.56 15.14 -0.41
CA ILE A 171 6.31 13.70 -0.37
C ILE A 171 5.03 13.36 -1.15
N LEU A 172 3.96 14.13 -0.93
CA LEU A 172 2.67 13.93 -1.61
C LEU A 172 2.77 14.14 -3.13
N THR A 173 3.43 15.20 -3.59
CA THR A 173 3.60 15.46 -5.03
C THR A 173 4.42 14.36 -5.70
N ASN A 174 5.53 13.94 -5.07
CA ASN A 174 6.32 12.81 -5.55
C ASN A 174 5.49 11.50 -5.58
N ALA A 175 4.68 11.24 -4.55
CA ALA A 175 3.81 10.07 -4.51
C ALA A 175 2.77 10.07 -5.65
N VAL A 176 2.19 11.23 -5.98
CA VAL A 176 1.27 11.37 -7.12
C VAL A 176 1.99 11.06 -8.43
N LEU A 177 3.21 11.54 -8.63
CA LEU A 177 4.00 11.22 -9.83
C LEU A 177 4.28 9.73 -9.96
N VAL A 178 4.68 9.08 -8.86
CA VAL A 178 4.90 7.62 -8.84
C VAL A 178 3.58 6.89 -9.13
N GLY A 179 2.47 7.34 -8.53
CA GLY A 179 1.14 6.79 -8.76
C GLY A 179 0.69 6.87 -10.22
N ILE A 180 1.07 7.93 -10.95
CA ILE A 180 0.83 8.06 -12.41
C ILE A 180 1.78 7.19 -13.22
N ALA A 181 3.04 7.07 -12.80
CA ALA A 181 4.05 6.28 -13.50
C ALA A 181 3.73 4.77 -13.49
N LEU A 182 3.13 4.24 -12.42
CA LEU A 182 2.79 2.81 -12.30
C LEU A 182 1.84 2.28 -13.40
N PRO A 183 0.64 2.85 -13.64
CA PRO A 183 -0.25 2.39 -14.71
C PRO A 183 0.36 2.60 -16.10
N LEU A 184 1.19 3.63 -16.29
CA LEU A 184 1.93 3.84 -17.54
C LEU A 184 2.97 2.75 -17.77
N ALA A 185 3.76 2.40 -16.74
CA ALA A 185 4.72 1.31 -16.80
C ALA A 185 4.03 -0.03 -17.07
N LEU A 186 2.87 -0.27 -16.45
CA LEU A 186 2.05 -1.45 -16.70
C LEU A 186 1.55 -1.50 -18.15
N ALA A 187 1.06 -0.38 -18.69
CA ALA A 187 0.63 -0.28 -20.08
C ALA A 187 1.78 -0.55 -21.05
N VAL A 188 2.97 0.03 -20.81
CA VAL A 188 4.17 -0.25 -21.61
C VAL A 188 4.52 -1.74 -21.55
N ARG A 189 4.50 -2.35 -20.37
CA ARG A 189 4.76 -3.80 -20.18
C ARG A 189 3.77 -4.65 -20.98
N ASN A 190 2.48 -4.30 -20.93
CA ASN A 190 1.44 -5.01 -21.65
C ASN A 190 1.55 -4.81 -23.18
N ALA A 191 1.82 -3.59 -23.64
CA ALA A 191 2.05 -3.29 -25.05
C ALA A 191 3.24 -4.08 -25.60
N ALA A 192 4.36 -4.10 -24.87
CA ALA A 192 5.58 -4.83 -25.25
C ALA A 192 5.36 -6.34 -25.37
N ALA A 193 4.40 -6.88 -24.61
CA ALA A 193 3.98 -8.28 -24.69
C ALA A 193 2.86 -8.53 -25.71
N GLY A 194 2.55 -7.56 -26.58
CA GLY A 194 1.53 -7.66 -27.63
C GLY A 194 0.08 -7.52 -27.14
N ARG A 195 -0.15 -7.17 -25.87
CA ARG A 195 -1.48 -7.10 -25.26
C ARG A 195 -2.01 -5.66 -25.27
N ILE A 196 -2.52 -5.23 -26.42
CA ILE A 196 -3.06 -3.88 -26.61
C ILE A 196 -4.58 -3.93 -26.39
N ALA A 197 -5.02 -3.48 -25.22
CA ALA A 197 -6.43 -3.38 -24.85
C ALA A 197 -6.64 -2.21 -23.87
N PRO A 198 -7.82 -1.58 -23.79
CA PRO A 198 -8.07 -0.47 -22.86
C PRO A 198 -7.75 -0.79 -21.38
N VAL A 199 -7.82 -2.06 -20.98
CA VAL A 199 -7.48 -2.53 -19.62
C VAL A 199 -5.98 -2.62 -19.35
N MET A 200 -5.13 -2.46 -20.36
CA MET A 200 -3.67 -2.63 -20.23
C MET A 200 -3.01 -1.67 -19.23
N PHE A 201 -3.66 -0.55 -18.90
CA PHE A 201 -3.21 0.41 -17.90
C PHE A 201 -3.53 -0.02 -16.46
N VAL A 202 -4.46 -0.95 -16.28
CA VAL A 202 -5.06 -1.25 -14.96
C VAL A 202 -4.88 -2.71 -14.57
N GLY A 203 -4.75 -3.62 -15.54
CA GLY A 203 -4.67 -5.05 -15.27
C GLY A 203 -3.65 -5.81 -16.09
N TRP A 204 -3.50 -7.09 -15.76
CA TRP A 204 -2.72 -8.05 -16.51
C TRP A 204 -3.40 -9.42 -16.52
N PRO A 205 -3.13 -10.26 -17.53
CA PRO A 205 -3.65 -11.62 -17.55
C PRO A 205 -2.92 -12.50 -16.53
N ILE A 206 -3.68 -13.37 -15.87
CA ILE A 206 -3.18 -14.49 -15.06
C ILE A 206 -3.93 -15.76 -15.47
N SER A 207 -3.35 -16.93 -15.18
CA SER A 207 -4.08 -18.19 -15.31
C SER A 207 -5.06 -18.35 -14.14
N TRP A 208 -6.16 -19.05 -14.38
CA TRP A 208 -7.25 -19.22 -13.43
C TRP A 208 -6.80 -19.87 -12.11
N ASP A 209 -5.80 -20.75 -12.15
CA ASP A 209 -5.24 -21.47 -11.01
C ASP A 209 -4.62 -20.51 -9.96
N ARG A 210 -4.14 -19.35 -10.40
CA ARG A 210 -3.57 -18.31 -9.54
C ARG A 210 -4.64 -17.40 -8.91
N VAL A 211 -5.88 -17.40 -9.42
CA VAL A 211 -6.96 -16.51 -8.96
C VAL A 211 -7.24 -16.67 -7.46
N PRO A 212 -7.35 -17.89 -6.89
CA PRO A 212 -7.61 -18.07 -5.46
C PRO A 212 -6.53 -17.45 -4.56
N GLU A 213 -5.29 -17.37 -5.02
CA GLU A 213 -4.17 -16.80 -4.26
C GLU A 213 -3.93 -15.32 -4.55
N THR A 214 -4.65 -14.75 -5.52
CA THR A 214 -4.39 -13.38 -5.99
C THR A 214 -5.41 -12.40 -5.43
N HIS A 215 -4.93 -11.24 -4.97
CA HIS A 215 -5.77 -10.13 -4.54
C HIS A 215 -6.16 -9.23 -5.70
N GLY A 216 -7.31 -8.57 -5.59
CA GLY A 216 -7.77 -7.58 -6.56
C GLY A 216 -9.15 -7.90 -7.11
N ARG A 217 -9.40 -7.46 -8.34
CA ARG A 217 -10.68 -7.64 -9.03
C ARG A 217 -10.49 -8.33 -10.36
N LEU A 218 -11.40 -9.24 -10.68
CA LEU A 218 -11.55 -9.80 -12.01
C LEU A 218 -12.05 -8.70 -12.96
N LEU A 219 -11.39 -8.55 -14.10
CA LEU A 219 -11.78 -7.63 -15.16
C LEU A 219 -12.46 -8.35 -16.32
N SER A 220 -12.29 -9.67 -16.43
CA SER A 220 -12.97 -10.48 -17.43
C SER A 220 -14.44 -10.70 -17.05
N THR A 221 -15.34 -10.45 -18.00
CA THR A 221 -16.77 -10.78 -17.94
C THR A 221 -17.15 -11.55 -19.21
N PRO A 222 -18.31 -12.23 -19.26
CA PRO A 222 -18.74 -12.94 -20.48
C PRO A 222 -18.89 -12.01 -21.69
N ALA A 223 -19.20 -10.73 -21.46
CA ALA A 223 -19.31 -9.70 -22.50
C ALA A 223 -17.95 -9.08 -22.91
N GLY A 224 -16.84 -9.46 -22.27
CA GLY A 224 -15.50 -8.97 -22.57
C GLY A 224 -14.78 -8.45 -21.33
N LEU A 225 -14.28 -7.21 -21.37
CA LEU A 225 -13.48 -6.62 -20.30
C LEU A 225 -14.22 -5.47 -19.62
N SER A 226 -14.38 -5.56 -18.30
CA SER A 226 -15.03 -4.57 -17.44
C SER A 226 -14.08 -4.06 -16.34
N ARG A 227 -14.28 -2.82 -15.89
CA ARG A 227 -13.57 -2.25 -14.72
C ARG A 227 -14.32 -2.49 -13.40
N ALA A 228 -15.55 -2.98 -13.47
CA ALA A 228 -16.44 -3.21 -12.33
C ALA A 228 -16.76 -4.71 -12.17
N GLY A 229 -15.77 -5.59 -12.35
CA GLY A 229 -15.96 -7.02 -12.18
C GLY A 229 -15.81 -7.49 -10.73
N LEU A 230 -15.92 -8.82 -10.57
CA LEU A 230 -15.94 -9.53 -9.29
C LEU A 230 -14.70 -9.24 -8.43
N ASP A 231 -14.93 -8.94 -7.15
CA ASP A 231 -13.86 -8.87 -6.16
C ASP A 231 -13.35 -10.26 -5.80
N LEU A 232 -12.03 -10.48 -5.84
CA LEU A 232 -11.44 -11.80 -5.61
C LEU A 232 -11.53 -12.24 -4.14
N ASP A 233 -11.65 -11.30 -3.19
CA ASP A 233 -11.96 -11.63 -1.80
C ASP A 233 -13.40 -12.14 -1.67
N ALA A 234 -14.35 -11.54 -2.39
CA ALA A 234 -15.74 -12.01 -2.45
C ALA A 234 -15.86 -13.39 -3.10
N LEU A 235 -15.11 -13.65 -4.17
CA LEU A 235 -15.00 -14.99 -4.76
C LEU A 235 -14.53 -16.02 -3.73
N ARG A 236 -13.47 -15.71 -2.96
CA ARG A 236 -12.98 -16.59 -1.90
C ARG A 236 -14.02 -16.81 -0.81
N MET A 237 -14.75 -15.77 -0.41
CA MET A 237 -15.85 -15.90 0.55
C MET A 237 -16.92 -16.86 0.03
N TYR A 238 -17.33 -16.71 -1.24
CA TYR A 238 -18.32 -17.57 -1.89
C TYR A 238 -17.86 -19.03 -1.96
N LEU A 239 -16.62 -19.27 -2.41
CA LEU A 239 -16.05 -20.61 -2.51
C LEU A 239 -15.97 -21.29 -1.12
N ARG A 240 -15.57 -20.55 -0.08
CA ARG A 240 -15.56 -21.04 1.30
C ARG A 240 -16.96 -21.35 1.80
N TRP A 241 -17.89 -20.40 1.65
CA TRP A 241 -19.30 -20.56 2.01
C TRP A 241 -19.90 -21.82 1.39
N ARG A 242 -19.63 -22.01 0.10
CA ARG A 242 -20.09 -23.18 -0.66
C ARG A 242 -19.34 -24.48 -0.33
N GLY A 243 -18.15 -24.39 0.28
CA GLY A 243 -17.30 -25.53 0.58
C GLY A 243 -16.61 -26.14 -0.66
N LEU A 244 -16.28 -25.31 -1.65
CA LEU A 244 -15.70 -25.74 -2.92
C LEU A 244 -14.39 -25.00 -3.20
N SER A 245 -13.44 -25.69 -3.84
CA SER A 245 -12.32 -25.04 -4.51
C SER A 245 -12.72 -24.57 -5.91
N LEU A 246 -11.97 -23.60 -6.45
CA LEU A 246 -12.18 -23.14 -7.83
C LEU A 246 -11.92 -24.26 -8.85
N ALA A 247 -10.98 -25.17 -8.55
CA ALA A 247 -10.69 -26.32 -9.42
C ALA A 247 -11.88 -27.29 -9.48
N GLU A 248 -12.47 -27.66 -8.33
CA GLU A 248 -13.66 -28.52 -8.31
C GLU A 248 -14.84 -27.88 -9.05
N LEU A 249 -15.01 -26.56 -8.90
CA LEU A 249 -16.04 -25.82 -9.64
C LEU A 249 -15.84 -25.92 -11.16
N ARG A 250 -14.60 -25.78 -11.64
CA ARG A 250 -14.23 -25.90 -13.07
C ARG A 250 -14.32 -27.32 -13.61
N ASP A 251 -14.09 -28.34 -12.78
CA ASP A 251 -14.17 -29.74 -13.22
C ASP A 251 -15.62 -30.17 -13.52
N ALA A 252 -16.61 -29.54 -12.88
CA ALA A 252 -18.03 -29.85 -13.08
C ALA A 252 -18.93 -28.59 -13.07
N PRO A 253 -18.75 -27.66 -14.02
CA PRO A 253 -19.42 -26.36 -13.97
C PRO A 253 -20.94 -26.49 -14.08
N GLU A 254 -21.45 -27.36 -14.96
CA GLU A 254 -22.90 -27.57 -15.10
C GLU A 254 -23.56 -28.13 -13.83
N ARG A 255 -22.84 -28.98 -13.08
CA ARG A 255 -23.31 -29.48 -11.78
C ARG A 255 -23.44 -28.34 -10.78
N TYR A 256 -22.40 -27.52 -10.66
CA TYR A 256 -22.36 -26.43 -9.69
C TYR A 256 -23.13 -25.17 -10.14
N ARG A 257 -23.52 -25.07 -11.41
CA ARG A 257 -24.47 -24.05 -11.87
C ARG A 257 -25.88 -24.28 -11.30
N ASN A 258 -26.24 -25.54 -11.05
CA ASN A 258 -27.55 -25.93 -10.52
C ASN A 258 -27.73 -25.53 -9.03
N PRO A 259 -28.73 -24.68 -8.70
CA PRO A 259 -29.00 -24.25 -7.31
C PRO A 259 -29.30 -25.39 -6.34
N ALA A 260 -29.79 -26.54 -6.83
CA ALA A 260 -30.05 -27.71 -6.00
C ALA A 260 -28.79 -28.31 -5.35
N THR A 261 -27.61 -27.90 -5.81
CA THR A 261 -26.32 -28.34 -5.24
C THR A 261 -25.78 -27.42 -4.15
N LEU A 262 -26.52 -26.37 -3.79
CA LEU A 262 -26.15 -25.49 -2.68
C LEU A 262 -26.21 -26.27 -1.35
N PRO A 263 -25.25 -26.05 -0.43
CA PRO A 263 -25.25 -26.72 0.86
C PRO A 263 -26.47 -26.27 1.68
N ALA A 264 -27.16 -27.23 2.31
CA ALA A 264 -28.26 -26.92 3.23
C ALA A 264 -27.78 -26.17 4.49
N GLU A 265 -26.55 -26.44 4.91
CA GLU A 265 -25.83 -25.73 5.97
C GLU A 265 -24.48 -25.25 5.41
N PRO A 266 -24.39 -24.00 4.92
CA PRO A 266 -23.16 -23.46 4.37
C PRO A 266 -22.05 -23.28 5.41
N ASN A 267 -20.80 -23.26 4.96
CA ASN A 267 -19.68 -22.94 5.83
C ASN A 267 -19.60 -21.43 6.11
N SER A 268 -18.82 -21.04 7.12
CA SER A 268 -18.53 -19.63 7.34
C SER A 268 -17.79 -19.02 6.13
N PRO A 269 -18.29 -17.90 5.56
CA PRO A 269 -17.65 -17.25 4.40
C PRO A 269 -16.29 -16.65 4.74
N THR A 270 -15.98 -16.41 6.03
CA THR A 270 -14.82 -15.63 6.49
C THR A 270 -14.75 -14.25 5.81
N ASP A 271 -13.58 -13.62 5.76
CA ASP A 271 -13.35 -12.33 5.13
C ASP A 271 -12.61 -12.44 3.77
N GLY A 272 -12.55 -13.64 3.19
CA GLY A 272 -11.88 -13.88 1.92
C GLY A 272 -10.36 -13.75 1.96
N ALA A 273 -9.69 -13.59 3.11
CA ALA A 273 -8.22 -13.48 3.15
C ALA A 273 -7.53 -14.78 2.70
N VAL A 274 -6.47 -14.71 1.87
CA VAL A 274 -5.79 -15.89 1.28
C VAL A 274 -5.25 -16.86 2.34
N ALA A 275 -4.80 -16.36 3.49
CA ALA A 275 -4.20 -17.17 4.56
C ALA A 275 -5.19 -17.58 5.69
N ALA A 276 -6.48 -17.28 5.56
CA ALA A 276 -7.48 -17.81 6.48
C ALA A 276 -7.64 -19.31 6.18
N ASP A 277 -7.09 -20.13 7.07
CA ASP A 277 -6.86 -21.56 6.98
C ASP A 277 -7.80 -22.35 6.05
N SER A 278 -7.12 -23.20 5.27
CA SER A 278 -7.56 -24.48 4.75
C SER A 278 -8.16 -25.40 5.83
N GLN A 279 -9.32 -25.02 6.40
CA GLN A 279 -10.25 -25.95 7.00
C GLN A 279 -11.27 -26.40 5.95
N THR A 280 -10.79 -26.87 4.80
CA THR A 280 -11.48 -27.99 4.17
C THR A 280 -11.33 -29.16 5.15
N ARG A 281 -12.37 -29.37 5.96
CA ARG A 281 -12.49 -30.55 6.82
C ARG A 281 -12.44 -31.77 5.91
N SER A 282 -11.26 -32.37 5.79
CA SER A 282 -11.03 -33.71 5.30
C SER A 282 -11.01 -34.64 6.52
N ASP A 283 -12.12 -34.75 7.22
CA ASP A 283 -12.36 -35.85 8.14
C ASP A 283 -13.28 -36.86 7.46
N GLY A 284 -12.65 -37.94 7.00
CA GLY A 284 -13.31 -39.10 6.40
C GLY A 284 -14.34 -39.71 7.35
N GLY A 285 -15.58 -39.28 7.20
CA GLY A 285 -16.76 -40.02 7.65
C GLY A 285 -17.08 -41.10 6.63
N ALA A 286 -16.44 -42.27 6.78
CA ALA A 286 -16.93 -43.49 6.17
C ALA A 286 -18.36 -43.76 6.68
N LEU A 287 -19.35 -43.67 5.81
CA LEU A 287 -20.64 -44.30 6.04
C LEU A 287 -20.66 -45.63 5.29
N GLU A 288 -20.89 -46.66 6.09
CA GLU A 288 -20.80 -48.07 5.82
C GLU A 288 -21.62 -48.50 4.60
N SER A 289 -21.01 -49.37 3.81
CA SER A 289 -21.68 -50.27 2.89
C SER A 289 -22.68 -51.14 3.64
N VAL A 290 -23.96 -50.74 3.63
CA VAL A 290 -25.05 -51.70 3.76
C VAL A 290 -25.46 -52.07 2.34
N ALA A 291 -24.98 -53.24 1.93
CA ALA A 291 -25.47 -53.91 0.75
C ALA A 291 -26.94 -54.27 0.98
N ASP A 292 -27.85 -53.56 0.33
CA ASP A 292 -29.14 -54.10 -0.04
C ASP A 292 -29.41 -53.79 -1.51
N ASN A 293 -29.62 -54.89 -2.22
CA ASN A 293 -29.69 -55.02 -3.65
C ASN A 293 -31.09 -54.66 -4.13
N GLU A 294 -31.31 -53.41 -4.51
CA GLU A 294 -32.47 -53.04 -5.33
C GLU A 294 -32.04 -52.07 -6.43
N THR A 295 -32.20 -52.51 -7.67
CA THR A 295 -32.06 -51.72 -8.89
C THR A 295 -33.34 -50.93 -9.11
N PRO A 296 -33.30 -49.60 -9.25
CA PRO A 296 -34.27 -48.90 -10.07
C PRO A 296 -33.61 -48.40 -11.36
N ALA A 297 -34.24 -48.84 -12.45
CA ALA A 297 -34.31 -48.28 -13.79
C ALA A 297 -33.42 -47.08 -14.13
N ALA A 298 -32.70 -47.22 -15.24
CA ALA A 298 -32.13 -46.14 -16.02
C ALA A 298 -33.17 -45.03 -16.26
N GLU A 299 -32.99 -43.91 -15.58
CA GLU A 299 -33.63 -42.66 -15.95
C GLU A 299 -32.77 -41.99 -17.02
N SER A 300 -33.36 -41.93 -18.20
CA SER A 300 -32.89 -41.31 -19.43
C SER A 300 -32.01 -40.08 -19.18
N GLU A 301 -30.76 -40.18 -19.62
CA GLU A 301 -29.91 -39.04 -19.93
C GLU A 301 -30.64 -38.19 -20.99
N SER A 302 -31.40 -37.24 -20.48
CA SER A 302 -31.99 -36.19 -21.29
C SER A 302 -30.85 -35.22 -21.55
N GLU A 303 -30.39 -35.15 -22.80
CA GLU A 303 -29.60 -34.03 -23.31
C GLU A 303 -30.37 -32.74 -22.98
N THR A 304 -30.06 -32.16 -21.83
CA THR A 304 -30.79 -31.00 -21.30
C THR A 304 -30.02 -29.80 -21.81
N ARG A 305 -30.66 -29.00 -22.68
CA ARG A 305 -30.24 -27.60 -22.90
C ARG A 305 -30.00 -26.96 -21.53
N PRO A 306 -29.03 -26.05 -21.36
CA PRO A 306 -28.79 -25.42 -20.06
C PRO A 306 -30.12 -24.91 -19.53
N ALA A 307 -30.58 -25.49 -18.42
CA ALA A 307 -31.79 -25.05 -17.78
C ALA A 307 -31.54 -23.62 -17.29
N ASP A 308 -32.43 -22.71 -17.69
CA ASP A 308 -32.36 -21.32 -17.25
C ASP A 308 -32.79 -21.30 -15.78
N TYR A 309 -31.81 -21.42 -14.87
CA TYR A 309 -32.04 -21.34 -13.44
C TYR A 309 -32.27 -19.86 -13.06
N ASP A 310 -33.14 -19.60 -12.08
CA ASP A 310 -33.38 -18.23 -11.60
C ASP A 310 -32.14 -17.63 -10.91
N ASP A 311 -31.38 -18.45 -10.17
CA ASP A 311 -30.11 -18.06 -9.50
C ASP A 311 -28.99 -19.05 -9.84
N PRO A 312 -28.49 -19.07 -11.09
CA PRO A 312 -27.40 -19.95 -11.46
C PRO A 312 -26.19 -19.61 -10.59
N TRP A 313 -25.49 -20.63 -10.11
CA TRP A 313 -24.40 -20.53 -9.14
C TRP A 313 -24.80 -20.16 -7.70
N GLY A 314 -26.05 -19.80 -7.40
CA GLY A 314 -26.46 -19.47 -6.03
C GLY A 314 -25.88 -18.15 -5.51
N ALA A 315 -25.68 -17.16 -6.38
CA ALA A 315 -25.08 -15.89 -6.02
C ALA A 315 -26.02 -15.04 -5.15
N ASP A 316 -27.30 -15.05 -5.47
CA ASP A 316 -28.33 -14.38 -4.68
C ASP A 316 -28.48 -15.06 -3.31
N ALA A 317 -28.47 -16.39 -3.27
CA ALA A 317 -28.48 -17.16 -2.02
C ALA A 317 -27.28 -16.85 -1.11
N PHE A 318 -26.06 -16.81 -1.67
CA PHE A 318 -24.85 -16.47 -0.93
C PHE A 318 -24.91 -15.06 -0.33
N LEU A 319 -25.26 -14.05 -1.14
CA LEU A 319 -25.27 -12.67 -0.68
C LEU A 319 -26.39 -12.38 0.33
N ALA A 320 -27.47 -13.17 0.32
CA ALA A 320 -28.53 -13.09 1.31
C ALA A 320 -28.15 -13.73 2.66
N ASP A 321 -27.25 -14.71 2.66
CA ASP A 321 -26.85 -15.48 3.86
C ASP A 321 -25.75 -14.80 4.68
N ILE A 322 -24.91 -13.98 4.06
CA ILE A 322 -23.78 -13.34 4.77
C ILE A 322 -24.19 -12.15 5.64
N ASP A 323 -23.60 -12.05 6.83
CA ASP A 323 -23.72 -10.90 7.73
C ASP A 323 -22.85 -9.72 7.22
N GLY A 324 -23.26 -9.07 6.12
CA GLY A 324 -22.57 -7.88 5.60
C GLY A 324 -22.57 -7.80 4.07
N SER A 325 -21.64 -7.02 3.51
CA SER A 325 -21.43 -6.94 2.07
C SER A 325 -20.16 -7.67 1.65
N ALA A 326 -20.19 -8.36 0.51
CA ALA A 326 -19.02 -9.00 -0.08
C ALA A 326 -18.20 -7.98 -0.90
N TYR A 327 -17.63 -6.97 -0.24
CA TYR A 327 -16.79 -5.93 -0.87
C TYR A 327 -17.49 -5.14 -2.00
N GLY A 328 -18.81 -4.97 -1.88
CA GLY A 328 -19.65 -4.30 -2.88
C GLY A 328 -19.97 -5.16 -4.11
N THR A 329 -19.65 -6.45 -4.09
CA THR A 329 -20.03 -7.42 -5.12
C THR A 329 -21.55 -7.59 -5.14
N THR A 330 -22.15 -7.51 -6.33
CA THR A 330 -23.57 -7.80 -6.57
C THR A 330 -23.76 -9.22 -7.07
N PRO A 331 -24.98 -9.80 -6.99
CA PRO A 331 -25.24 -11.13 -7.51
C PRO A 331 -24.84 -11.27 -9.00
N GLU A 332 -25.11 -10.24 -9.81
CA GLU A 332 -24.75 -10.22 -11.23
C GLU A 332 -23.24 -10.30 -11.43
N THR A 333 -22.47 -9.47 -10.71
CA THR A 333 -21.01 -9.47 -10.83
C THR A 333 -20.39 -10.79 -10.38
N LEU A 334 -20.98 -11.46 -9.38
CA LEU A 334 -20.54 -12.78 -8.93
C LEU A 334 -20.87 -13.86 -9.98
N ARG A 335 -22.11 -13.88 -10.50
CA ARG A 335 -22.51 -14.81 -11.57
C ARG A 335 -21.65 -14.68 -12.81
N GLU A 336 -21.45 -13.45 -13.31
CA GLU A 336 -20.60 -13.19 -14.47
C GLU A 336 -19.14 -13.61 -14.22
N GLY A 337 -18.62 -13.36 -13.03
CA GLY A 337 -17.27 -13.75 -12.68
C GLY A 337 -17.09 -15.27 -12.60
N LEU A 338 -18.06 -15.99 -12.04
CA LEU A 338 -18.06 -17.45 -11.98
C LEU A 338 -18.19 -18.07 -13.37
N GLU A 339 -19.02 -17.51 -14.25
CA GLU A 339 -19.16 -17.98 -15.64
C GLU A 339 -17.81 -17.91 -16.38
N VAL A 340 -17.12 -16.76 -16.28
CA VAL A 340 -15.79 -16.60 -16.88
C VAL A 340 -14.78 -17.56 -16.26
N LEU A 341 -14.78 -17.67 -14.94
CA LEU A 341 -13.82 -18.51 -14.21
C LEU A 341 -14.12 -20.01 -14.35
N ALA A 342 -15.28 -20.40 -14.86
CA ALA A 342 -15.60 -21.79 -15.20
C ALA A 342 -14.91 -22.22 -16.50
N ASP A 343 -14.88 -21.34 -17.51
CA ASP A 343 -14.46 -21.70 -18.87
C ASP A 343 -13.05 -21.19 -19.22
N GLU A 344 -12.73 -19.94 -18.87
CA GLU A 344 -11.54 -19.27 -19.39
C GLU A 344 -10.26 -19.72 -18.68
N GLU A 345 -9.25 -20.13 -19.46
CA GLU A 345 -7.95 -20.55 -18.91
C GLU A 345 -7.10 -19.37 -18.43
N THR A 346 -7.32 -18.20 -19.03
CA THR A 346 -6.58 -16.97 -18.75
C THR A 346 -7.55 -15.81 -18.56
N VAL A 347 -7.49 -15.19 -17.39
CA VAL A 347 -8.37 -14.08 -17.02
C VAL A 347 -7.59 -12.82 -16.69
N TRP A 348 -8.18 -11.66 -16.96
CA TRP A 348 -7.58 -10.38 -16.62
C TRP A 348 -7.96 -9.98 -15.21
N ILE A 349 -6.97 -9.55 -14.44
CA ILE A 349 -7.19 -9.02 -13.11
C ILE A 349 -6.61 -7.62 -12.97
N SER A 350 -7.22 -6.81 -12.12
CA SER A 350 -6.62 -5.60 -11.56
C SER A 350 -6.20 -5.91 -10.14
N PRO A 351 -4.90 -5.85 -9.78
CA PRO A 351 -4.43 -6.16 -8.43
C PRO A 351 -4.94 -5.17 -7.36
N GLY A 352 -5.52 -4.02 -7.76
CA GLY A 352 -5.62 -2.82 -6.91
C GLY A 352 -4.23 -2.21 -6.68
N THR A 353 -4.01 -0.93 -6.96
CA THR A 353 -2.70 -0.31 -6.69
C THR A 353 -2.57 -0.05 -5.19
N PRO A 354 -1.57 -0.63 -4.49
CA PRO A 354 -1.33 -0.36 -3.07
C PRO A 354 -0.93 1.11 -2.92
N PHE A 355 -1.77 1.94 -2.29
CA PHE A 355 -1.57 3.39 -2.22
C PHE A 355 -0.33 3.75 -1.39
N LEU A 356 0.07 2.87 -0.46
CA LEU A 356 1.22 3.11 0.42
C LEU A 356 2.56 2.90 -0.29
N VAL A 357 2.58 2.18 -1.43
CA VAL A 357 3.79 2.01 -2.24
C VAL A 357 4.21 3.32 -2.90
N PRO A 358 3.35 4.03 -3.67
CA PRO A 358 3.67 5.36 -4.17
C PRO A 358 4.08 6.34 -3.07
N VAL A 359 3.42 6.31 -1.91
CA VAL A 359 3.75 7.18 -0.77
C VAL A 359 5.15 6.87 -0.23
N PHE A 360 5.49 5.60 -0.03
CA PHE A 360 6.83 5.21 0.43
C PHE A 360 7.92 5.59 -0.58
N VAL A 361 7.71 5.28 -1.87
CA VAL A 361 8.67 5.66 -2.92
C VAL A 361 8.79 7.18 -2.99
N GLY A 362 7.68 7.91 -2.90
CA GLY A 362 7.66 9.38 -2.84
C GLY A 362 8.42 9.94 -1.65
N LEU A 363 8.33 9.31 -0.48
CA LEU A 363 9.11 9.65 0.72
C LEU A 363 10.62 9.46 0.50
N VAL A 364 11.02 8.31 -0.07
CA VAL A 364 12.43 8.03 -0.36
C VAL A 364 13.00 9.05 -1.35
N ILE A 365 12.25 9.33 -2.42
CA ILE A 365 12.62 10.34 -3.42
C ILE A 365 12.70 11.72 -2.77
N ALA A 366 11.75 12.09 -1.91
CA ALA A 366 11.77 13.36 -1.21
C ALA A 366 13.00 13.51 -0.30
N LEU A 367 13.41 12.44 0.39
CA LEU A 367 14.57 12.47 1.28
C LEU A 367 15.90 12.48 0.53
N VAL A 368 15.99 11.80 -0.62
CA VAL A 368 17.24 11.70 -1.40
C VAL A 368 17.36 12.86 -2.39
N TYR A 369 16.34 13.10 -3.20
CA TYR A 369 16.39 14.13 -4.23
C TYR A 369 15.72 15.42 -3.78
N GLY A 370 14.54 15.33 -3.18
CA GLY A 370 13.68 16.49 -2.91
C GLY A 370 12.46 16.45 -3.81
N ASP A 371 12.00 17.61 -4.27
CA ASP A 371 10.83 17.69 -5.14
C ASP A 371 11.19 17.35 -6.58
N LEU A 372 10.62 16.28 -7.14
CA LEU A 372 10.92 15.88 -8.51
C LEU A 372 10.38 16.86 -9.54
N LEU A 373 9.20 17.45 -9.30
CA LEU A 373 8.61 18.39 -10.26
C LEU A 373 9.41 19.68 -10.26
N LEU A 374 9.61 20.26 -9.09
CA LEU A 374 10.24 21.57 -8.99
C LEU A 374 11.75 21.49 -9.15
N GLY A 375 12.40 20.44 -8.66
CA GLY A 375 13.85 20.26 -8.76
C GLY A 375 14.34 19.76 -10.12
N THR A 376 13.47 19.47 -11.09
CA THR A 376 13.87 19.16 -12.48
C THR A 376 13.50 20.24 -13.48
N LEU A 377 12.60 21.16 -13.08
CA LEU A 377 12.16 22.30 -13.90
C LEU A 377 13.01 23.56 -13.68
N PHE A 378 13.85 23.57 -12.65
CA PHE A 378 14.81 24.61 -12.28
C PHE A 378 16.14 23.97 -11.92
#